data_AF-A0A090VZ54-F1
#
_entry.id   AF-A0A090VZ54-F1
#
_cell.length_a   1.000
_cell.length_b   1.000
_cell.length_c   1.000
_cell.angle_alpha   90.00
_cell.angle_beta   90.00
_cell.angle_gamma   90.00
#
_symmetry.space_group_name_H-M   'P 1'
#
loop_
_entity.id
_entity.type
_entity.pdbx_description
1 polymer ?
#
loop_
_entity_poly.entity_id
_entity_poly.type
_entity_poly.pdbx_seq_one_letter_code
_entity_poly.pdbx_strand_id
1 'polypeptide(L)' 'MKTEQIIALLPYQKPFLFVDGIEEVSENGIKGYYTFKKTNRFIKVILKIIP' A
#
# COMPACT_ATOMS: atom_id res chain seq x y z
N MET A 1 -10.18 11.63 -12.03
CA MET A 1 -10.04 10.17 -11.82
C MET A 1 -10.37 9.88 -10.37
N LYS A 2 -11.17 8.84 -10.08
CA LYS A 2 -11.34 8.39 -8.69
C LYS A 2 -10.12 7.58 -8.29
N THR A 3 -9.58 7.82 -7.11
CA THR A 3 -8.41 7.14 -6.53
C THR A 3 -8.58 5.62 -6.48
N GLU A 4 -9.81 5.13 -6.33
CA GLU A 4 -10.19 3.71 -6.43
C GLU A 4 -9.80 3.06 -7.77
N GLN A 5 -9.90 3.81 -8.87
CA GLN A 5 -9.53 3.30 -10.20
C GLN A 5 -8.01 3.17 -10.35
N ILE A 6 -7.24 4.05 -9.70
CA ILE A 6 -5.77 3.99 -9.69
C ILE A 6 -5.32 2.73 -8.95
N ILE A 7 -5.94 2.44 -7.80
CA ILE A 7 -5.64 1.23 -7.02
C ILE A 7 -5.98 -0.03 -7.83
N ALA A 8 -7.09 -0.03 -8.58
CA ALA A 8 -7.49 -1.16 -9.43
C ALA A 8 -6.55 -1.40 -10.63
N LEU A 9 -5.79 -0.39 -11.05
CA LEU A 9 -4.81 -0.49 -12.14
C LEU A 9 -3.43 -0.98 -11.65
N LEU A 10 -3.19 -1.01 -10.35
CA LEU A 10 -1.94 -1.51 -9.80
C LEU A 10 -1.83 -3.03 -10.05
N PRO A 11 -0.68 -3.54 -10.52
CA PRO A 11 -0.48 -4.97 -10.77
C PRO A 11 -0.36 -5.80 -9.48
N TYR A 12 -0.51 -5.17 -8.32
CA TYR A 12 -0.32 -5.80 -7.01
C TYR A 12 -1.65 -6.35 -6.48
N GLN A 13 -1.64 -7.61 -6.08
CA GLN A 13 -2.79 -8.25 -5.43
C GLN A 13 -2.49 -8.56 -3.97
N LYS A 14 -3.54 -8.82 -3.19
CA LYS A 14 -3.38 -9.35 -1.82
C LYS A 14 -2.55 -10.65 -1.87
N PRO A 15 -1.61 -10.85 -0.93
CA PRO A 15 -1.38 -10.08 0.30
C PRO A 15 -0.38 -8.91 0.17
N PHE A 16 0.11 -8.59 -1.02
CA PHE A 16 1.17 -7.61 -1.27
C PHE A 16 0.67 -6.20 -1.67
N LEU A 17 -0.64 -6.03 -1.83
CA LEU A 17 -1.25 -4.73 -1.99
C LEU A 17 -1.33 -4.03 -0.63
N PHE A 18 -0.42 -3.08 -0.38
CA PHE A 18 -0.34 -2.28 0.84
C PHE A 18 -0.85 -0.84 0.62
N VAL A 19 -2.02 -0.70 0.01
CA VAL A 19 -2.66 0.61 -0.19
C VAL A 19 -4.13 0.47 0.19
N ASP A 20 -4.54 1.17 1.25
CA ASP A 20 -5.95 1.27 1.65
C ASP A 20 -6.62 2.47 0.98
N GLY A 21 -5.87 3.56 0.78
CA GLY A 21 -6.37 4.79 0.16
C GLY A 21 -5.25 5.68 -0.38
N ILE A 22 -5.64 6.64 -1.20
CA ILE A 22 -4.75 7.65 -1.79
C ILE A 22 -5.28 9.03 -1.37
N GLU A 23 -4.41 9.85 -0.79
CA GLU A 23 -4.72 11.22 -0.34
C GLU A 23 -4.40 12.25 -1.41
N GLU A 24 -3.28 12.08 -2.12
CA GLU A 24 -2.79 13.05 -3.09
C GLU A 24 -2.23 12.34 -4.33
N VAL A 25 -2.57 12.87 -5.51
CA VAL A 25 -2.01 12.46 -6.79
C VAL A 25 -1.46 13.70 -7.47
N SER A 26 -0.17 13.69 -7.79
CA SER A 26 0.53 14.77 -8.49
C SER A 26 1.41 14.19 -9.59
N GLU A 27 1.93 15.04 -10.46
CA GLU A 27 2.88 14.63 -11.51
C GLU A 27 4.17 14.04 -10.94
N ASN A 28 4.54 14.43 -9.72
CA ASN A 28 5.75 13.95 -9.04
C ASN A 28 5.54 12.63 -8.31
N GLY A 29 4.29 12.16 -8.17
CA GLY A 29 3.99 10.90 -7.50
C GLY A 29 2.65 10.89 -6.76
N ILE A 30 2.44 9.81 -6.01
CA ILE A 30 1.21 9.50 -5.29
C ILE A 30 1.50 9.37 -3.79
N LYS A 31 0.70 10.04 -2.95
CA LYS A 31 0.68 9.81 -1.50
C LYS A 31 -0.58 9.06 -1.11
N GLY A 32 -0.41 7.97 -0.39
CA GLY A 32 -1.50 7.18 0.15
C GLY A 32 -1.16 6.63 1.52
N TYR A 33 -2.12 5.95 2.12
CA TYR A 33 -1.96 5.33 3.42
C TYR A 33 -2.35 3.86 3.39
N TYR A 34 -1.81 3.13 4.36
CA TYR A 34 -2.12 1.74 4.60
C TYR A 34 -2.20 1.49 6.10
N THR A 35 -3.27 0.84 6.51
CA THR A 35 -3.53 0.49 7.89
C THR A 35 -2.76 -0.78 8.22
N PHE A 36 -1.78 -0.65 9.09
CA PHE A 36 -1.02 -1.79 9.57
C PHE A 36 -1.90 -2.72 10.42
N LYS A 37 -2.28 -3.87 9.85
CA LYS A 37 -3.00 -4.93 10.58
C LYS A 37 -1.98 -5.86 11.24
N LYS A 38 -1.95 -5.86 12.58
CA LYS A 38 -1.03 -6.65 13.44
C LYS A 38 -1.04 -8.17 13.13
N THR A 39 -2.08 -8.66 12.47
CA THR A 39 -2.27 -10.06 12.04
C THR A 39 -1.49 -10.44 10.77
N ASN A 40 -0.94 -9.48 10.00
CA ASN A 40 -0.20 -9.80 8.78
C ASN A 40 1.21 -10.33 9.10
N ARG A 41 1.36 -11.67 9.03
CA ARG A 41 2.62 -12.41 9.27
C ARG A 41 3.79 -11.94 8.41
N PHE A 42 3.51 -11.35 7.23
CA PHE A 42 4.51 -10.88 6.25
C PHE A 42 5.33 -9.68 6.73
N ILE A 43 4.72 -8.68 7.38
CA ILE A 43 5.46 -7.47 7.78
C ILE A 43 6.39 -7.75 8.96
N LYS A 44 6.05 -8.74 9.81
CA LYS A 44 6.94 -9.23 10.86
C LYS A 44 8.28 -9.74 10.33
N VAL A 45 8.32 -10.25 9.10
CA VAL A 45 9.56 -10.73 8.47
C VAL A 45 10.41 -9.56 7.97
N ILE A 46 9.80 -8.54 7.35
CA ILE A 46 10.51 -7.34 6.86
C ILE A 46 11.12 -6.54 8.01
N LEU A 47 10.37 -6.30 9.09
CA LEU A 47 10.86 -5.57 10.27
C LEU A 47 11.98 -6.31 11.01
N LYS A 48 12.07 -7.64 10.88
CA LYS A 48 13.12 -8.45 11.53
C LYS A 48 14.46 -8.38 10.79
N ILE A 49 14.49 -7.81 9.59
CA ILE A 49 15.69 -7.71 8.72
C ILE A 49 16.34 -6.32 8.81
N ILE A 50 15.72 -5.35 9.49
CA ILE A 50 16.33 -4.04 9.74
C ILE A 50 17.07 -4.12 11.10
N PRO A 51 18.41 -4.05 11.14
CA PRO A 51 19.17 -3.99 12.39
C PRO A 51 18.93 -2.68 13.16
#